data_AF-A0A429EC41-F1
#
_entry.id   AF-A0A429EC41-F1
#
_cell.length_a   1.000
_cell.length_b   1.000
_cell.length_c   1.000
_cell.angle_alpha   90.00
_cell.angle_beta   90.00
_cell.angle_gamma   90.00
#
_symmetry.space_group_name_H-M   'P 1'
#
loop_
_entity.id
_entity.type
_entity.pdbx_description
1 polymer ?
#
loop_
_entity_poly.entity_id
_entity_poly.type
_entity_poly.pdbx_seq_one_letter_code
_entity_poly.pdbx_strand_id
1 'polypeptide(L)'
;MTTATARPSDRRVSPVFLGIVAVAAVTGWATWSGFAEQPGLAVFLFVTAAWIVSLCLHEYAHARTALHSGDISVGAKGYLTLNPVKYTHALLSIVLPVLFVIMGGIGLPGGAVFIERGRIRGRWRHSLISAAGPLTNVLFAVVCTAPFWLDALDGVPHDFRLALAFLALLQVTAAILNFLPVPGLDGYGVIEPWLSYNVRRQVEPLAPFGLLIVFALLWIPAVNGVFFDAIDAILRGLGIGEVDTYCGFELYRFWQTDELCTVAG
;
A
#
# COMPACT_ATOMS: atom_id res chain seq x y z
N MET A 1 16.74 -2.38 -29.87
CA MET A 1 16.34 -1.97 -28.50
C MET A 1 15.76 -0.57 -28.62
N THR A 2 14.44 -0.44 -28.83
CA THR A 2 13.78 0.86 -28.98
C THR A 2 13.38 1.34 -27.60
N THR A 3 14.21 2.20 -26.99
CA THR A 3 13.83 2.98 -25.82
C THR A 3 12.68 3.90 -26.23
N ALA A 4 11.46 3.58 -25.80
CA ALA A 4 10.35 4.49 -25.90
C ALA A 4 10.70 5.78 -25.13
N THR A 5 10.92 6.87 -25.86
CA THR A 5 11.24 8.17 -25.28
C THR A 5 10.03 8.70 -24.52
N ALA A 6 10.07 8.63 -23.19
CA ALA A 6 9.08 9.25 -22.31
C ALA A 6 8.97 10.75 -22.64
N ARG A 7 7.74 11.26 -22.82
CA ARG A 7 7.52 12.67 -23.13
C ARG A 7 7.81 13.53 -21.88
N PRO A 8 8.18 14.82 -22.03
CA PRO A 8 8.43 15.70 -20.88
C PRO A 8 7.22 15.83 -19.94
N SER A 9 6.00 15.67 -20.46
CA SER A 9 4.75 15.62 -19.69
C SER A 9 4.69 14.42 -18.73
N ASP A 10 5.35 13.32 -19.07
CA ASP A 10 5.31 12.05 -18.33
C ASP A 10 6.26 12.06 -17.12
N ARG A 11 7.03 13.15 -16.94
CA ARG A 11 7.96 13.36 -15.82
C ARG A 11 7.43 14.35 -14.78
N ARG A 12 6.28 14.97 -15.01
CA ARG A 12 5.73 15.98 -14.10
C ARG A 12 4.95 15.30 -12.98
N VAL A 13 5.41 15.50 -11.75
CA VAL A 13 4.69 15.10 -10.54
C VAL A 13 3.44 15.97 -10.41
N SER A 14 2.29 15.35 -10.15
CA SER A 14 1.03 16.05 -9.95
C SER A 14 1.10 16.99 -8.73
N PRO A 15 0.58 18.22 -8.82
CA PRO A 15 0.41 19.10 -7.66
C PRO A 15 -0.39 18.45 -6.54
N VAL A 16 -1.35 17.57 -6.88
CA VAL A 16 -2.15 16.82 -5.89
C VAL A 16 -1.26 15.88 -5.09
N PHE A 17 -0.35 15.16 -5.75
CA PHE A 17 0.58 14.26 -5.07
C PHE A 17 1.54 15.04 -4.17
N LEU A 18 2.08 16.17 -4.66
CA LEU A 18 2.91 17.05 -3.84
C LEU A 18 2.14 17.58 -2.63
N GLY A 19 0.86 17.90 -2.78
CA GLY A 19 -0.01 18.27 -1.67
C GLY A 19 -0.15 17.16 -0.63
N ILE A 20 -0.35 15.91 -1.06
CA ILE A 20 -0.44 14.76 -0.14
C ILE A 20 0.90 14.51 0.58
N VAL A 21 2.03 14.60 -0.14
CA VAL A 21 3.36 14.50 0.46
C VAL A 21 3.60 15.62 1.47
N ALA A 22 3.18 16.85 1.15
CA ALA A 22 3.27 17.97 2.07
C ALA A 22 2.43 17.76 3.33
N VAL A 23 1.21 17.23 3.19
CA VAL A 23 0.37 16.85 4.33
C VAL A 23 1.10 15.82 5.19
N ALA A 24 1.59 14.72 4.60
CA ALA A 24 2.33 13.69 5.33
C ALA A 24 3.56 14.27 6.06
N ALA A 25 4.33 15.14 5.42
CA ALA A 25 5.51 15.75 6.04
C ALA A 25 5.15 16.70 7.19
N VAL A 26 4.15 17.55 7.00
CA VAL A 26 3.72 18.54 8.02
C VAL A 26 3.09 17.83 9.22
N THR A 27 2.23 16.84 9.00
CA THR A 27 1.56 16.13 10.09
C THR A 27 2.49 15.16 10.79
N GLY A 28 3.42 14.53 10.05
CA GLY A 28 4.51 13.76 10.65
C GLY A 28 5.41 14.62 11.53
N TRP A 29 5.76 15.83 11.10
CA TRP A 29 6.48 16.80 11.94
C TRP A 29 5.64 17.25 13.14
N ALA A 30 4.35 17.47 12.98
CA ALA A 30 3.45 17.85 14.08
C ALA A 30 3.35 16.74 15.15
N THR A 31 3.27 15.47 14.73
CA THR A 31 3.31 14.30 15.62
C THR A 31 4.68 14.16 16.31
N TRP A 32 5.78 14.44 15.60
CA TRP A 32 7.12 14.39 16.19
C TRP A 32 7.38 15.53 17.19
N SER A 33 6.98 16.75 16.86
CA SER A 33 7.25 17.92 17.70
C SER A 33 6.33 18.04 18.91
N GLY A 34 5.24 17.26 18.96
CA GLY A 34 4.17 17.44 19.94
C GLY A 34 3.42 18.76 19.75
N PHE A 35 3.50 19.38 18.57
CA PHE A 35 2.88 20.68 18.29
C PHE A 35 1.35 20.60 18.19
N ALA A 36 0.81 19.45 17.81
CA ALA A 36 -0.62 19.28 17.64
C ALA A 36 -1.35 19.26 18.99
N GLU A 37 -2.32 20.15 19.18
CA GLU A 37 -3.23 20.13 20.35
C GLU A 37 -4.00 18.80 20.46
N GLN A 38 -4.25 18.16 19.31
CA GLN A 38 -4.85 16.82 19.21
C GLN A 38 -3.88 15.88 18.51
N PRO A 39 -3.05 15.11 19.23
CA PRO A 39 -2.04 14.23 18.63
C PRO A 39 -2.65 13.18 17.71
N GLY A 40 -3.82 12.64 18.06
CA GLY A 40 -4.53 11.65 17.25
C GLY A 40 -4.95 12.16 15.86
N LEU A 41 -5.32 13.44 15.71
CA LEU A 41 -5.64 14.01 14.41
C LEU A 41 -4.37 14.13 13.53
N ALA A 42 -3.24 14.52 14.12
CA ALA A 42 -1.97 14.58 13.40
C ALA A 42 -1.53 13.19 12.92
N VAL A 43 -1.65 12.18 13.80
CA VAL A 43 -1.37 10.77 13.49
C VAL A 43 -2.28 10.26 12.38
N PHE A 44 -3.59 10.53 12.47
CA PHE A 44 -4.56 10.17 11.43
C PHE A 44 -4.18 10.72 10.05
N LEU A 45 -3.88 12.01 9.98
CA LEU A 45 -3.52 12.66 8.72
C LEU A 45 -2.16 12.17 8.21
N PHE A 46 -1.18 11.96 9.10
CA PHE A 46 0.13 11.43 8.75
C PHE A 46 0.04 10.04 8.15
N VAL A 47 -0.56 9.09 8.86
CA VAL A 47 -0.67 7.69 8.43
C VAL A 47 -1.49 7.60 7.14
N THR A 48 -2.63 8.28 7.06
CA THR A 48 -3.48 8.26 5.86
C THR A 48 -2.76 8.84 4.65
N ALA A 49 -2.10 10.00 4.79
CA ALA A 49 -1.38 10.62 3.69
C ALA A 49 -0.17 9.78 3.25
N ALA A 50 0.61 9.23 4.20
CA ALA A 50 1.74 8.37 3.90
C ALA A 50 1.31 7.06 3.20
N TRP A 51 0.18 6.48 3.61
CA TRP A 51 -0.40 5.32 2.96
C TRP A 51 -0.92 5.64 1.53
N ILE A 52 -1.54 6.80 1.30
CA ILE A 52 -1.93 7.23 -0.06
C ILE A 52 -0.68 7.44 -0.93
N VAL A 53 0.41 7.98 -0.38
CA VAL A 53 1.68 8.14 -1.09
C VAL A 53 2.24 6.78 -1.52
N SER A 54 2.25 5.79 -0.63
CA SER A 54 2.73 4.44 -0.98
C SER A 54 1.88 3.81 -2.08
N LEU A 55 0.55 3.95 -2.02
CA LEU A 55 -0.36 3.49 -3.08
C LEU A 55 -0.10 4.18 -4.41
N CYS A 56 0.10 5.49 -4.42
CA CYS A 56 0.43 6.21 -5.66
C CYS A 56 1.75 5.72 -6.27
N LEU A 57 2.75 5.42 -5.44
CA LEU A 57 4.05 4.90 -5.87
C LEU A 57 3.96 3.46 -6.36
N HIS A 58 3.12 2.64 -5.73
CA HIS A 58 2.79 1.28 -6.16
C HIS A 58 2.24 1.27 -7.60
N GLU A 59 1.20 2.06 -7.87
CA GLU A 59 0.61 2.15 -9.22
C GLU A 59 1.58 2.77 -10.23
N TYR A 60 2.39 3.74 -9.80
CA TYR A 60 3.44 4.30 -10.62
C TYR A 60 4.52 3.25 -10.97
N ALA A 61 4.87 2.35 -10.06
CA ALA A 61 5.85 1.30 -10.32
C ALA A 61 5.36 0.30 -11.38
N HIS A 62 4.08 -0.09 -11.33
CA HIS A 62 3.44 -0.86 -12.41
C HIS A 62 3.53 -0.13 -13.74
N ALA A 63 3.08 1.12 -13.77
CA ALA A 63 3.08 1.97 -14.95
C ALA A 63 4.48 2.15 -15.55
N ARG A 64 5.48 2.42 -14.71
CA ARG A 64 6.87 2.64 -15.13
C ARG A 64 7.49 1.38 -15.70
N THR A 65 7.26 0.24 -15.05
CA THR A 65 7.77 -1.07 -15.50
C THR A 65 7.10 -1.51 -16.80
N ALA A 66 5.81 -1.21 -16.98
CA ALA A 66 5.09 -1.46 -18.22
C ALA A 66 5.63 -0.60 -19.38
N LEU A 67 5.92 0.68 -19.13
CA LEU A 67 6.57 1.55 -20.13
C LEU A 67 7.93 1.00 -20.56
N HIS A 68 8.78 0.61 -19.61
CA HIS A 68 10.09 0.01 -19.92
C HIS A 68 9.95 -1.34 -20.65
N SER A 69 8.86 -2.06 -20.42
CA SER A 69 8.57 -3.34 -21.07
C SER A 69 7.97 -3.21 -22.48
N GLY A 70 7.56 -2.00 -22.89
CA GLY A 70 7.10 -1.66 -24.24
C GLY A 70 5.67 -1.10 -24.33
N ASP A 71 4.95 -0.96 -23.21
CA ASP A 71 3.60 -0.37 -23.22
C ASP A 71 3.63 1.15 -23.16
N ILE A 72 3.60 1.77 -24.33
CA ILE A 72 3.54 3.23 -24.49
C ILE A 72 2.18 3.84 -24.12
N SER A 73 1.11 3.03 -23.96
CA SER A 73 -0.24 3.53 -23.65
C SER A 73 -0.32 4.14 -22.24
N VAL A 74 0.53 3.65 -21.34
CA VAL A 74 0.59 4.08 -19.92
C VAL A 74 0.92 5.57 -19.79
N GLY A 75 1.81 6.08 -20.64
CA GLY A 75 2.14 7.51 -20.67
C GLY A 75 0.96 8.35 -21.13
N ALA A 76 0.23 7.90 -22.16
CA ALA A 76 -0.96 8.59 -22.67
C ALA A 76 -2.12 8.61 -21.67
N LYS A 77 -2.25 7.57 -20.83
CA LYS A 77 -3.27 7.49 -19.77
C LYS A 77 -2.95 8.37 -18.54
N GLY A 78 -1.76 8.95 -18.46
CA GLY A 78 -1.37 9.87 -17.38
C GLY A 78 -1.02 9.19 -16.05
N TYR A 79 -0.88 7.86 -16.04
CA TYR A 79 -0.49 7.08 -14.85
C TYR A 79 0.94 7.38 -14.37
N LEU A 80 1.77 8.00 -15.21
CA LEU A 80 3.13 8.42 -14.85
C LEU A 80 3.20 9.74 -14.06
N THR A 81 2.06 10.40 -13.81
CA THR A 81 2.03 11.69 -13.10
C THR A 81 1.81 11.59 -11.59
N LEU A 82 1.79 10.37 -11.02
CA LEU A 82 1.51 10.10 -9.60
C LEU A 82 0.17 10.69 -9.12
N ASN A 83 -0.78 10.93 -10.03
CA ASN A 83 -2.03 11.58 -9.67
C ASN A 83 -3.08 10.54 -9.24
N PRO A 84 -3.48 10.49 -7.95
CA PRO A 84 -4.49 9.54 -7.47
C PRO A 84 -5.81 9.60 -8.24
N VAL A 85 -6.20 10.80 -8.70
CA VAL A 85 -7.47 11.04 -9.39
C VAL A 85 -7.49 10.50 -10.82
N LYS A 86 -6.31 10.26 -11.42
CA LYS A 86 -6.21 9.75 -12.78
C LYS A 86 -6.26 8.23 -12.87
N TYR A 87 -6.23 7.52 -11.74
CA TYR A 87 -6.36 6.07 -11.72
C TYR A 87 -7.80 5.68 -12.05
N THR A 88 -7.94 4.64 -12.87
CA THR A 88 -9.14 4.31 -13.66
C THR A 88 -10.41 4.11 -12.86
N HIS A 89 -10.29 3.70 -11.61
CA HIS A 89 -11.40 3.63 -10.67
C HIS A 89 -11.01 4.26 -9.34
N ALA A 90 -10.71 5.56 -9.30
CA ALA A 90 -10.30 6.27 -8.08
C ALA A 90 -11.17 5.96 -6.84
N LEU A 91 -12.48 5.70 -7.03
CA LEU A 91 -13.38 5.31 -5.94
C LEU A 91 -13.06 3.90 -5.38
N LEU A 92 -12.91 2.89 -6.23
CA LEU A 92 -12.53 1.55 -5.78
C LEU A 92 -11.04 1.46 -5.40
N SER A 93 -10.21 2.31 -6.01
CA SER A 93 -8.75 2.19 -5.92
C SER A 93 -8.15 2.98 -4.77
N ILE A 94 -8.87 3.97 -4.25
CA ILE A 94 -8.39 4.84 -3.17
C ILE A 94 -9.44 4.92 -2.07
N VAL A 95 -10.70 5.26 -2.41
CA VAL A 95 -11.73 5.48 -1.36
C VAL A 95 -12.00 4.19 -0.58
N LEU A 96 -12.17 3.06 -1.26
CA LEU A 96 -12.43 1.79 -0.58
C LEU A 96 -11.25 1.37 0.32
N PRO A 97 -10.00 1.29 -0.17
CA PRO A 97 -8.84 1.07 0.69
C PRO A 97 -8.70 2.02 1.89
N VAL A 98 -8.90 3.34 1.69
CA VAL A 98 -8.87 4.33 2.78
C VAL A 98 -9.95 4.02 3.82
N LEU A 99 -11.19 3.75 3.40
CA LEU A 99 -12.27 3.41 4.33
C LEU A 99 -11.94 2.19 5.18
N PHE A 100 -11.26 1.18 4.62
CA PHE A 100 -10.86 0.00 5.39
C PHE A 100 -9.70 0.24 6.33
N VAL A 101 -8.73 1.08 5.95
CA VAL A 101 -7.71 1.56 6.89
C VAL A 101 -8.38 2.27 8.07
N ILE A 102 -9.39 3.11 7.80
CA ILE A 102 -10.17 3.84 8.80
C ILE A 102 -11.01 2.92 9.70
N MET A 103 -11.63 1.88 9.12
CA MET A 103 -12.59 1.03 9.84
C MET A 103 -11.96 -0.17 10.55
N GLY A 104 -10.88 -0.73 10.02
CA GLY A 104 -10.37 -2.03 10.47
C GLY A 104 -8.85 -2.15 10.54
N GLY A 105 -8.09 -1.09 10.23
CA GLY A 105 -6.63 -1.11 10.34
C GLY A 105 -5.92 -2.04 9.34
N ILE A 106 -6.61 -2.44 8.27
CA ILE A 106 -6.05 -3.33 7.23
C ILE A 106 -5.57 -2.46 6.07
N GLY A 107 -4.28 -2.56 5.73
CA GLY A 107 -3.73 -1.96 4.52
C GLY A 107 -4.15 -2.78 3.29
N LEU A 108 -5.00 -2.21 2.43
CA LEU A 108 -5.50 -2.91 1.25
C LEU A 108 -4.76 -2.58 -0.03
N PRO A 109 -4.76 -3.50 -1.02
CA PRO A 109 -4.41 -3.22 -2.40
C PRO A 109 -5.14 -2.00 -2.96
N GLY A 110 -4.41 -1.16 -3.69
CA GLY A 110 -5.03 -0.22 -4.61
C GLY A 110 -5.77 -0.95 -5.72
N GLY A 111 -6.69 -0.25 -6.37
CA GLY A 111 -7.42 -0.80 -7.51
C GLY A 111 -6.55 -0.75 -8.77
N ALA A 112 -6.67 -1.80 -9.59
CA ALA A 112 -5.76 -2.08 -10.68
C ALA A 112 -5.63 -0.96 -11.73
N VAL A 113 -4.39 -0.67 -12.11
CA VAL A 113 -4.06 0.06 -13.35
C VAL A 113 -4.31 -0.81 -14.59
N PHE A 114 -5.03 -0.27 -15.59
CA PHE A 114 -5.25 -0.97 -16.86
C PHE A 114 -4.02 -0.90 -17.77
N ILE A 115 -3.24 -1.99 -17.75
CA ILE A 115 -2.06 -2.20 -18.60
C ILE A 115 -2.46 -2.93 -19.88
N GLU A 116 -2.01 -2.46 -21.04
CA GLU A 116 -2.26 -3.12 -22.33
C GLU A 116 -1.30 -4.28 -22.53
N ARG A 117 -1.60 -5.40 -21.85
CA ARG A 117 -0.79 -6.62 -21.86
C ARG A 117 -0.52 -7.16 -23.28
N GLY A 118 -1.41 -6.93 -24.24
CA GLY A 118 -1.23 -7.33 -25.64
C GLY A 118 0.00 -6.72 -26.35
N ARG A 119 0.56 -5.61 -25.84
CA ARG A 119 1.76 -4.98 -26.42
C ARG A 119 3.09 -5.46 -25.81
N ILE A 120 3.03 -6.19 -24.69
CA ILE A 120 4.22 -6.61 -23.94
C ILE A 120 4.61 -8.03 -24.36
N ARG A 121 5.85 -8.19 -24.85
CA ARG A 121 6.38 -9.47 -25.31
C ARG A 121 7.13 -10.19 -24.17
N GLY A 122 6.69 -11.41 -23.86
CA GLY A 122 7.41 -12.34 -22.98
C GLY A 122 6.82 -12.45 -21.56
N ARG A 123 6.72 -13.69 -21.06
CA ARG A 123 6.08 -14.05 -19.77
C ARG A 123 6.74 -13.35 -18.57
N TRP A 124 8.06 -13.27 -18.58
CA TRP A 124 8.85 -12.61 -17.53
C TRP A 124 8.54 -11.12 -17.38
N ARG A 125 8.29 -10.42 -18.49
CA ARG A 125 7.96 -8.98 -18.43
C ARG A 125 6.60 -8.75 -17.82
N HIS A 126 5.62 -9.59 -18.13
CA HIS A 126 4.31 -9.57 -17.49
C HIS A 126 4.42 -9.80 -15.98
N SER A 127 5.16 -10.84 -15.58
CA SER A 127 5.38 -11.11 -14.15
C SER A 127 6.09 -9.96 -13.44
N LEU A 128 7.10 -9.34 -14.07
CA LEU A 128 7.84 -8.22 -13.48
C LEU A 128 6.96 -6.97 -13.32
N ILE A 129 6.10 -6.70 -14.31
CA ILE A 129 5.15 -5.59 -14.23
C ILE A 129 4.23 -5.80 -13.03
N SER A 130 3.63 -6.99 -12.88
CA SER A 130 2.78 -7.31 -11.74
C SER A 130 3.53 -7.38 -10.42
N ALA A 131 4.83 -7.69 -10.40
CA ALA A 131 5.62 -7.66 -9.17
C ALA A 131 6.02 -6.23 -8.74
N ALA A 132 6.06 -5.26 -9.66
CA ALA A 132 6.62 -3.93 -9.40
C ALA A 132 5.89 -3.14 -8.29
N GLY A 133 4.55 -3.16 -8.29
CA GLY A 133 3.76 -2.55 -7.22
C GLY A 133 3.99 -3.23 -5.86
N PRO A 134 3.74 -4.55 -5.72
CA PRO A 134 4.00 -5.28 -4.47
C PRO A 134 5.42 -5.06 -3.92
N LEU A 135 6.43 -5.04 -4.79
CA LEU A 135 7.83 -4.75 -4.39
C LEU A 135 8.01 -3.32 -3.87
N THR A 136 7.24 -2.35 -4.39
CA THR A 136 7.24 -0.98 -3.87
C THR A 136 6.61 -0.92 -2.48
N ASN A 137 5.55 -1.68 -2.22
CA ASN A 137 4.97 -1.81 -0.88
C ASN A 137 5.96 -2.46 0.10
N VAL A 138 6.68 -3.50 -0.34
CA VAL A 138 7.76 -4.11 0.48
C VAL A 138 8.85 -3.10 0.78
N LEU A 139 9.30 -2.31 -0.20
CA LEU A 139 10.29 -1.26 0.05
C LEU A 139 9.78 -0.25 1.08
N PHE A 140 8.52 0.17 0.98
CA PHE A 140 7.90 1.06 1.97
C PHE A 140 7.82 0.40 3.36
N ALA A 141 7.42 -0.86 3.44
CA ALA A 141 7.39 -1.61 4.69
C ALA A 141 8.79 -1.68 5.32
N VAL A 142 9.84 -1.94 4.53
CA VAL A 142 11.23 -1.93 5.00
C VAL A 142 11.62 -0.55 5.52
N VAL A 143 11.27 0.53 4.82
CA VAL A 143 11.58 1.90 5.27
C VAL A 143 10.84 2.25 6.57
N CYS A 144 9.57 1.86 6.72
CA CYS A 144 8.79 2.12 7.94
C CYS A 144 9.26 1.27 9.13
N THR A 145 9.74 0.04 8.88
CA THR A 145 10.22 -0.88 9.92
C THR A 145 11.69 -0.66 10.28
N ALA A 146 12.49 -0.06 9.38
CA ALA A 146 13.92 0.18 9.56
C ALA A 146 14.31 0.80 10.91
N PRO A 147 13.62 1.84 11.42
CA PRO A 147 13.97 2.42 12.70
C PRO A 147 13.88 1.43 13.89
N PHE A 148 12.97 0.45 13.84
CA PHE A 148 12.75 -0.51 14.92
C PHE A 148 13.88 -1.54 15.03
N TRP A 149 14.27 -2.16 13.93
CA TRP A 149 15.32 -3.19 13.94
C TRP A 149 16.75 -2.65 13.84
N LEU A 150 16.92 -1.36 13.49
CA LEU A 150 18.20 -0.65 13.57
C LEU A 150 18.46 0.00 14.94
N ASP A 151 17.53 -0.14 15.90
CA ASP A 151 17.60 0.50 17.21
C ASP A 151 17.77 2.04 17.11
N ALA A 152 17.12 2.64 16.11
CA ALA A 152 17.20 4.07 15.80
C ALA A 152 16.00 4.84 16.36
N LEU A 153 15.33 4.30 17.39
CA LEU A 153 14.16 4.88 18.03
C LEU A 153 14.47 5.64 19.33
N ASP A 154 15.73 5.68 19.74
CA ASP A 154 16.17 6.47 20.89
C ASP A 154 15.85 7.96 20.70
N GLY A 155 15.10 8.53 21.63
CA GLY A 155 14.67 9.92 21.58
C GLY A 155 13.51 10.21 20.62
N VAL A 156 12.94 9.18 19.98
CA VAL A 156 11.72 9.31 19.17
C VAL A 156 10.51 9.50 20.10
N PRO A 157 9.69 10.55 19.88
CA PRO A 157 8.45 10.76 20.63
C PRO A 157 7.51 9.54 20.57
N HIS A 158 6.86 9.24 21.70
CA HIS A 158 6.01 8.07 21.85
C HIS A 158 4.92 7.98 20.76
N ASP A 159 4.15 9.04 20.56
CA ASP A 159 3.06 9.11 19.57
C ASP A 159 3.56 8.88 18.14
N PHE A 160 4.75 9.39 17.81
CA PHE A 160 5.36 9.20 16.49
C PHE A 160 5.78 7.75 16.29
N ARG A 161 6.36 7.12 17.33
CA ARG A 161 6.73 5.70 17.30
C ARG A 161 5.50 4.82 17.09
N LEU A 162 4.40 5.08 17.79
CA LEU A 162 3.13 4.37 17.63
C LEU A 162 2.54 4.57 16.22
N ALA A 163 2.53 5.80 15.72
CA ALA A 163 2.07 6.10 14.36
C ALA A 163 2.90 5.35 13.30
N LEU A 164 4.22 5.28 13.48
CA LEU A 164 5.11 4.57 12.59
C LEU A 164 4.91 3.05 12.66
N ALA A 165 4.70 2.49 13.85
CA ALA A 165 4.40 1.08 14.05
C ALA A 165 3.09 0.69 13.34
N PHE A 166 2.04 1.50 13.49
CA PHE A 166 0.78 1.26 12.79
C PHE A 166 0.91 1.44 11.26
N LEU A 167 1.64 2.45 10.79
CA LEU A 167 1.94 2.59 9.36
C LEU A 167 2.71 1.36 8.82
N ALA A 168 3.67 0.84 9.58
CA ALA A 168 4.40 -0.38 9.22
C ALA A 168 3.45 -1.59 9.12
N LEU A 169 2.53 -1.77 10.07
CA LEU A 169 1.47 -2.79 9.99
C LEU A 169 0.69 -2.67 8.68
N LEU A 170 0.25 -1.46 8.31
CA LEU A 170 -0.48 -1.22 7.06
C LEU A 170 0.35 -1.60 5.82
N GLN A 171 1.64 -1.22 5.77
CA GLN A 171 2.50 -1.53 4.63
C GLN A 171 2.81 -3.03 4.51
N VAL A 172 3.07 -3.72 5.63
CA VAL A 172 3.30 -5.18 5.66
C VAL A 172 2.03 -5.91 5.23
N THR A 173 0.88 -5.54 5.77
CA THR A 173 -0.42 -6.11 5.40
C THR A 173 -0.69 -5.90 3.92
N ALA A 174 -0.51 -4.68 3.41
CA ALA A 174 -0.68 -4.37 2.00
C ALA A 174 0.30 -5.17 1.12
N ALA A 175 1.56 -5.31 1.51
CA ALA A 175 2.53 -6.11 0.77
C ALA A 175 2.10 -7.58 0.68
N ILE A 176 1.73 -8.21 1.80
CA ILE A 176 1.30 -9.62 1.84
C ILE A 176 0.05 -9.83 1.00
N LEU A 177 -0.98 -8.98 1.16
CA LEU A 177 -2.21 -9.10 0.37
C LEU A 177 -1.95 -8.96 -1.12
N ASN A 178 -1.09 -8.01 -1.52
CA ASN A 178 -0.74 -7.81 -2.92
C ASN A 178 0.09 -8.97 -3.51
N PHE A 179 0.76 -9.78 -2.69
CA PHE A 179 1.42 -11.01 -3.17
C PHE A 179 0.53 -12.25 -3.19
N LEU A 180 -0.69 -12.19 -2.65
CA LEU A 180 -1.60 -13.33 -2.69
C LEU A 180 -1.91 -13.71 -4.15
N PRO A 181 -1.85 -15.01 -4.51
CA PRO A 181 -2.14 -15.49 -5.85
C PRO A 181 -3.65 -15.55 -6.13
N VAL A 182 -4.39 -14.50 -5.77
CA VAL A 182 -5.83 -14.38 -5.95
C VAL A 182 -6.13 -13.59 -7.23
N PRO A 183 -6.99 -14.10 -8.12
CA PRO A 183 -7.33 -13.42 -9.38
C PRO A 183 -7.81 -12.01 -9.14
N GLY A 184 -7.26 -11.02 -9.84
CA GLY A 184 -7.58 -9.60 -9.62
C GLY A 184 -6.60 -8.87 -8.71
N LEU A 185 -5.73 -9.59 -7.99
CA LEU A 185 -4.58 -9.03 -7.27
C LEU A 185 -3.28 -9.19 -8.07
N ASP A 186 -2.26 -8.42 -7.70
CA ASP A 186 -0.98 -8.41 -8.39
C ASP A 186 -0.22 -9.73 -8.29
N GLY A 187 -0.29 -10.41 -7.15
CA GLY A 187 0.33 -11.71 -6.93
C GLY A 187 -0.15 -12.76 -7.94
N TYR A 188 -1.43 -12.73 -8.31
CA TYR A 188 -1.93 -13.56 -9.41
C TYR A 188 -1.32 -13.13 -10.75
N GLY A 189 -1.21 -11.83 -11.02
CA GLY A 189 -0.55 -11.31 -12.23
C GLY A 189 0.92 -11.73 -12.37
N VAL A 190 1.62 -12.01 -11.26
CA VAL A 190 2.98 -12.56 -11.27
C VAL A 190 2.99 -13.99 -11.84
N ILE A 191 2.06 -14.84 -11.40
CA ILE A 191 2.00 -16.25 -11.80
C ILE A 191 1.18 -16.50 -13.08
N GLU A 192 0.24 -15.62 -13.41
CA GLU A 192 -0.69 -15.76 -14.53
C GLU A 192 0.01 -16.07 -15.85
N PRO A 193 1.12 -15.41 -16.25
CA PRO A 193 1.84 -15.70 -17.49
C PRO A 193 2.41 -17.12 -17.58
N TRP A 194 2.48 -17.85 -16.47
CA TRP A 194 2.99 -19.22 -16.36
C TRP A 194 1.88 -20.27 -16.34
N LEU A 195 0.64 -19.87 -16.05
CA LEU A 195 -0.51 -20.77 -16.05
C LEU A 195 -0.89 -21.21 -17.46
N SER A 196 -1.46 -22.41 -17.58
CA SER A 196 -2.00 -22.92 -18.84
C SER A 196 -3.21 -22.09 -19.29
N TYR A 197 -3.49 -22.09 -20.60
CA TYR A 197 -4.59 -21.33 -21.18
C TYR A 197 -5.95 -21.70 -20.56
N ASN A 198 -6.17 -23.00 -20.31
CA ASN A 198 -7.42 -23.49 -19.71
C ASN A 198 -7.65 -22.93 -18.30
N VAL A 199 -6.60 -22.89 -17.47
CA VAL A 199 -6.68 -22.33 -16.12
C VAL A 199 -6.98 -20.84 -16.18
N ARG A 200 -6.29 -20.07 -17.03
CA ARG A 200 -6.56 -18.63 -17.16
C ARG A 200 -8.01 -18.36 -17.55
N ARG A 201 -8.53 -19.07 -18.55
CA ARG A 201 -9.91 -18.90 -19.04
C ARG A 201 -10.96 -19.23 -17.98
N GLN A 202 -10.69 -20.18 -17.10
CA GLN A 202 -11.61 -20.53 -15.99
C GLN A 202 -11.60 -19.47 -14.89
N VAL A 203 -10.47 -18.81 -14.69
CA VAL A 203 -10.21 -17.94 -13.55
C VAL A 203 -10.43 -16.46 -13.88
N GLU A 204 -10.31 -16.07 -15.15
CA GLU A 204 -10.55 -14.71 -15.66
C GLU A 204 -11.90 -14.10 -15.21
N PRO A 205 -13.03 -14.82 -15.19
CA PRO A 205 -14.30 -14.26 -14.71
C PRO A 205 -14.31 -13.90 -13.22
N LEU A 206 -13.39 -14.46 -12.43
CA LEU A 206 -13.27 -14.19 -11.00
C LEU A 206 -12.44 -12.94 -10.70
N ALA A 207 -11.65 -12.45 -11.65
CA ALA A 207 -10.74 -11.31 -11.43
C ALA A 207 -11.44 -10.04 -10.89
N PRO A 208 -12.62 -9.63 -11.37
CA PRO A 208 -13.34 -8.47 -10.81
C PRO A 208 -13.79 -8.67 -9.35
N PHE A 209 -13.95 -9.92 -8.92
CA PHE A 209 -14.36 -10.30 -7.57
C PHE A 209 -13.18 -10.58 -6.64
N GLY A 210 -11.93 -10.50 -7.12
CA GLY A 210 -10.72 -10.86 -6.36
C GLY A 210 -10.65 -10.25 -4.97
N LEU A 211 -10.82 -8.93 -4.90
CA LEU A 211 -10.81 -8.19 -3.63
C LEU A 211 -11.95 -8.65 -2.70
N LEU A 212 -13.16 -8.88 -3.24
CA LEU A 212 -14.30 -9.39 -2.48
C LEU A 212 -14.07 -10.82 -1.96
N ILE A 213 -13.40 -11.67 -2.74
CA ILE A 213 -13.02 -13.03 -2.33
C ILE A 213 -12.04 -12.96 -1.15
N VAL A 214 -11.03 -12.09 -1.21
CA VAL A 214 -10.09 -11.90 -0.09
C VAL A 214 -10.83 -11.45 1.17
N PHE A 215 -11.77 -10.52 1.06
CA PHE A 215 -12.58 -10.12 2.21
C PHE A 215 -13.43 -11.27 2.78
N ALA A 216 -14.11 -12.02 1.91
CA ALA A 216 -14.91 -13.15 2.33
C ALA A 216 -14.05 -14.20 3.07
N LEU A 217 -12.80 -14.40 2.63
CA LEU A 217 -11.84 -15.27 3.30
C LEU A 217 -11.39 -14.69 4.65
N LEU A 218 -11.04 -13.40 4.72
CA LEU A 218 -10.64 -12.74 5.96
C LEU A 218 -11.80 -12.58 6.97
N TRP A 219 -13.04 -12.75 6.56
CA TRP A 219 -14.20 -12.80 7.46
C TRP A 219 -14.28 -14.13 8.22
N ILE A 220 -13.62 -15.18 7.73
CA ILE A 220 -13.56 -16.47 8.41
C ILE A 220 -12.57 -16.32 9.59
N PRO A 221 -13.00 -16.48 10.86
CA PRO A 221 -12.14 -16.20 12.01
C PRO A 221 -10.83 -16.99 12.02
N ALA A 222 -10.86 -18.25 11.58
CA ALA A 222 -9.67 -19.08 11.49
C ALA A 222 -8.65 -18.56 10.45
N VAL A 223 -9.13 -18.08 9.30
CA VAL A 223 -8.27 -17.51 8.26
C VAL A 223 -7.73 -16.15 8.71
N ASN A 224 -8.59 -15.35 9.32
CA ASN A 224 -8.22 -14.05 9.89
C ASN A 224 -7.11 -14.20 10.94
N GLY A 225 -7.28 -15.12 11.89
CA GLY A 225 -6.29 -15.40 12.93
C GLY A 225 -4.94 -15.79 12.33
N VAL A 226 -4.90 -16.79 11.45
CA VAL A 226 -3.65 -17.21 10.79
C VAL A 226 -3.00 -16.07 10.00
N PHE A 227 -3.81 -15.23 9.35
CA PHE A 227 -3.31 -14.10 8.57
C PHE A 227 -2.65 -13.04 9.45
N PHE A 228 -3.30 -12.61 10.53
CA PHE A 228 -2.74 -11.64 11.46
C PHE A 228 -1.61 -12.22 12.30
N ASP A 229 -1.68 -13.48 12.73
CA ASP A 229 -0.58 -14.17 13.40
C ASP A 229 0.70 -14.15 12.55
N ALA A 230 0.57 -14.33 11.23
CA ALA A 230 1.69 -14.24 10.31
C ALA A 230 2.25 -12.81 10.21
N ILE A 231 1.38 -11.80 10.18
CA ILE A 231 1.77 -10.38 10.17
C ILE A 231 2.49 -10.02 11.47
N ASP A 232 1.92 -10.38 12.61
CA ASP A 232 2.46 -10.08 13.93
C ASP A 232 3.79 -10.81 14.16
N ALA A 233 3.94 -12.05 13.67
CA ALA A 233 5.21 -12.76 13.68
C ALA A 233 6.30 -12.02 12.87
N ILE A 234 5.94 -11.49 11.69
CA ILE A 234 6.87 -10.68 10.87
C ILE A 234 7.25 -9.39 11.60
N LEU A 235 6.25 -8.64 12.10
CA LEU A 235 6.46 -7.37 12.79
C LEU A 235 7.29 -7.53 14.07
N ARG A 236 7.01 -8.56 14.86
CA ARG A 236 7.78 -8.93 16.05
C ARG A 236 9.23 -9.25 15.69
N GLY A 237 9.45 -9.98 14.59
CA GLY A 237 10.79 -10.25 14.05
C GLY A 237 11.54 -8.97 13.61
N LEU A 238 10.81 -7.90 13.29
CA LEU A 238 11.33 -6.58 12.92
C LEU A 238 11.39 -5.60 14.11
N GLY A 239 11.16 -6.07 15.34
CA GLY A 239 11.24 -5.25 16.56
C GLY A 239 10.01 -4.41 16.85
N ILE A 240 8.88 -4.66 16.17
CA ILE A 240 7.60 -3.97 16.40
C ILE A 240 6.71 -4.86 17.26
N GLY A 241 6.31 -4.38 18.43
CA GLY A 241 5.38 -5.10 19.31
C GLY A 241 3.92 -4.95 18.86
N GLU A 242 3.10 -5.96 19.18
CA GLU A 242 1.65 -5.92 18.97
C GLU A 242 0.98 -4.77 19.73
N VAL A 243 1.53 -4.41 20.90
CA VAL A 243 1.03 -3.27 21.68
C VAL A 243 1.30 -1.96 20.95
N ASP A 244 2.45 -1.80 20.28
CA ASP A 244 2.77 -0.57 19.54
C ASP A 244 1.85 -0.40 18.32
N THR A 245 1.55 -1.49 17.61
CA THR A 245 0.65 -1.45 16.45
C THR A 245 -0.80 -1.22 16.87
N TYR A 246 -1.25 -1.88 17.95
CA TYR A 246 -2.57 -1.69 18.53
C TYR A 246 -2.76 -0.26 19.03
N CYS A 247 -1.82 0.26 19.82
CA CYS A 247 -1.90 1.63 20.33
C CYS A 247 -1.76 2.68 19.23
N GLY A 248 -0.97 2.42 18.19
CA GLY A 248 -0.95 3.26 17.00
C GLY A 248 -2.30 3.28 16.26
N PHE A 249 -3.00 2.14 16.20
CA PHE A 249 -4.34 2.05 15.62
C PHE A 249 -5.40 2.81 16.43
N GLU A 250 -5.37 2.68 17.76
CA GLU A 250 -6.25 3.45 18.65
C GLU A 250 -5.99 4.96 18.52
N LEU A 251 -4.73 5.39 18.53
CA LEU A 251 -4.35 6.79 18.35
C LEU A 251 -4.77 7.33 16.98
N TYR A 252 -4.69 6.49 15.94
CA TYR A 252 -5.19 6.80 14.59
C TYR A 252 -6.71 6.99 14.57
N ARG A 253 -7.46 6.21 15.37
CA ARG A 253 -8.92 6.33 15.54
C ARG A 253 -9.30 7.28 16.65
N PHE A 254 -8.71 8.48 16.64
CA PHE A 254 -8.87 9.50 17.68
C PHE A 254 -10.32 9.89 18.05
N TRP A 255 -11.30 9.56 17.19
CA TRP A 255 -12.73 9.76 17.45
C TRP A 255 -13.39 8.64 18.26
N GLN A 256 -12.66 7.56 18.55
CA GLN A 256 -13.07 6.49 19.45
C GLN A 256 -12.30 6.60 20.76
N THR A 257 -13.03 6.59 21.86
CA THR A 257 -12.48 6.70 23.20
C THR A 257 -12.10 5.31 23.70
N ASP A 258 -10.84 4.92 23.55
CA ASP A 258 -10.28 3.77 24.28
C ASP A 258 -9.05 4.22 25.09
N GLU A 259 -9.18 4.15 26.43
CA GLU A 259 -8.22 4.71 27.40
C GLU A 259 -7.01 3.77 27.65
N LEU A 260 -6.87 2.67 26.92
CA LEU A 260 -5.84 1.66 27.19
C LEU A 260 -4.42 2.15 26.89
N CYS A 261 -4.25 3.01 25.88
CA CYS A 261 -2.94 3.41 25.38
C CYS A 261 -2.42 4.75 25.93
N THR A 262 -3.23 5.48 26.71
CA THR A 262 -2.80 6.69 27.44
C THR A 262 -2.09 6.38 28.76
N VAL A 263 -2.16 5.13 29.26
CA VAL A 263 -1.66 4.72 30.59
C VAL A 263 -0.28 4.03 30.52
N ALA A 264 0.20 3.66 29.33
CA ALA A 264 1.46 2.94 29.13
C ALA A 264 2.68 3.82 28.77
N GLY A 265 2.51 5.15 28.80
CA GLY A 265 3.56 6.14 28.53
C GLY A 265 4.34 6.58 29.77
#